data_AF-A0A6F8XKR1-F1
#
_entry.id   AF-A0A6F8XKR1-F1
#
_cell.length_a   1.000
_cell.length_b   1.000
_cell.length_c   1.000
_cell.angle_alpha   90.00
_cell.angle_beta   90.00
_cell.angle_gamma   90.00
#
_symmetry.space_group_name_H-M   'P 1'
#
loop_
_entity.id
_entity.type
_entity.pdbx_description
1 polymer ?
#
loop_
_entity_poly.entity_id
_entity_poly.type
_entity_poly.pdbx_seq_one_letter_code
_entity_poly.pdbx_strand_id
1 'polypeptide(L)'
;MSSNSGGSKLEEVADAYLGIDCAAPLSQELIGTITALCERVEDAGEHRVAVVHLASSTPSTDRADSWPGEVGVHLVNHWERALRRLERLNAITIAVAEGSCGGPALEVLLATDYRIAADDLRLLQPWHSGALWPSMLLYRLANQLGVARARPLALFAREVPAAKAEQVGLVDEVAGDLVASTQERVAALRGAAGPELAIRRRLLLDATATTFEDALGAHLSACDRSLIKARQAVSDPVPMVLGGSVHTVAG
;
A
#
# COMPACT_ATOMS: atom_id res chain seq x y z
N MET A 1 18.14 7.92 -22.80
CA MET A 1 17.06 8.95 -22.75
C MET A 1 15.67 8.31 -22.85
N SER A 2 15.45 7.16 -22.21
CA SER A 2 14.16 6.44 -22.30
C SER A 2 13.87 5.78 -20.96
N SER A 3 13.29 6.51 -20.00
CA SER A 3 12.85 5.92 -18.72
C SER A 3 11.93 6.83 -17.90
N ASN A 4 11.08 7.65 -18.54
CA ASN A 4 10.07 8.45 -17.81
C ASN A 4 8.63 8.26 -18.34
N SER A 5 8.43 7.38 -19.33
CA SER A 5 7.11 7.14 -19.93
C SER A 5 6.24 6.17 -19.16
N GLY A 6 6.82 5.33 -18.28
CA GLY A 6 6.09 4.38 -17.45
C GLY A 6 5.40 5.07 -16.27
N GLY A 7 6.16 5.85 -15.48
CA GLY A 7 5.63 6.60 -14.34
C GLY A 7 4.50 7.58 -14.71
N SER A 8 4.65 8.30 -15.82
CA SER A 8 3.59 9.20 -16.33
C SER A 8 2.28 8.47 -16.64
N LYS A 9 2.33 7.20 -17.08
CA LYS A 9 1.13 6.41 -17.37
C LYS A 9 0.52 5.78 -16.12
N LEU A 10 1.35 5.43 -15.14
CA LEU A 10 0.88 4.96 -13.83
C LEU A 10 0.16 6.08 -13.06
N GLU A 11 0.59 7.33 -13.24
CA GLU A 11 -0.08 8.49 -12.68
C GLU A 11 -1.49 8.69 -13.28
N GLU A 12 -1.65 8.48 -14.59
CA GLU A 12 -2.94 8.64 -15.28
C GLU A 12 -4.00 7.62 -14.85
N VAL A 13 -3.60 6.43 -14.38
CA VAL A 13 -4.55 5.37 -13.98
C VAL A 13 -4.97 5.46 -12.51
N ALA A 14 -4.27 6.24 -11.69
CA ALA A 14 -4.47 6.30 -10.24
C ALA A 14 -5.37 7.48 -9.84
N ASP A 15 -6.11 7.33 -8.73
CA ASP A 15 -6.82 8.48 -8.16
C ASP A 15 -5.88 9.42 -7.40
N ALA A 16 -4.76 8.86 -6.91
CA ALA A 16 -3.63 9.57 -6.32
C ALA A 16 -2.35 8.80 -6.61
N TYR A 17 -1.28 9.50 -6.96
CA TYR A 17 0.00 8.90 -7.35
C TYR A 17 1.16 9.46 -6.51
N LEU A 18 2.16 8.62 -6.29
CA LEU A 18 3.47 8.98 -5.76
C LEU A 18 4.55 8.10 -6.40
N GLY A 19 5.56 8.72 -7.01
CA GLY A 19 6.79 8.04 -7.41
C GLY A 19 7.89 8.20 -6.35
N ILE A 20 8.61 7.12 -6.07
CA ILE A 20 9.75 7.09 -5.14
C ILE A 20 10.93 6.45 -5.86
N ASP A 21 12.06 7.16 -5.89
CA ASP A 21 13.34 6.56 -6.29
C ASP A 21 13.83 5.62 -5.18
N CYS A 22 13.93 4.33 -5.48
CA CYS A 22 14.39 3.34 -4.51
C CYS A 22 15.85 3.53 -4.06
N ALA A 23 16.65 4.33 -4.79
CA ALA A 23 18.00 4.69 -4.38
C ALA A 23 18.03 5.82 -3.32
N ALA A 24 16.92 6.52 -3.10
CA ALA A 24 16.88 7.65 -2.17
C ALA A 24 17.07 7.20 -0.71
N PRO A 25 17.95 7.85 0.07
CA PRO A 25 18.14 7.55 1.48
C PRO A 25 16.95 8.06 2.32
N LEU A 26 16.93 7.71 3.61
CA LEU A 26 15.97 8.31 4.52
C LEU A 26 16.20 9.81 4.65
N SER A 27 15.16 10.61 4.39
CA SER A 27 15.23 12.05 4.51
C SER A 27 13.90 12.65 4.97
N GLN A 28 13.95 13.90 5.44
CA GLN A 28 12.74 14.69 5.72
C GLN A 28 11.89 14.89 4.46
N GLU A 29 12.53 15.01 3.31
CA GLU A 29 11.85 15.12 2.01
C GLU A 29 11.03 13.87 1.71
N LEU A 30 11.63 12.68 1.84
CA LEU A 30 10.93 11.42 1.63
C LEU A 30 9.74 11.27 2.59
N ILE A 31 9.93 11.56 3.88
CA ILE A 31 8.83 11.58 4.87
C ILE A 31 7.73 12.57 4.45
N GLY A 32 8.11 13.75 3.96
CA GLY A 32 7.20 14.77 3.45
C GLY A 32 6.38 14.27 2.26
N THR A 33 6.99 13.54 1.31
CA THR A 33 6.26 12.99 0.14
C THR A 33 5.19 11.97 0.53
N ILE A 34 5.49 11.06 1.47
CA ILE A 34 4.53 10.08 2.01
C ILE A 34 3.39 10.80 2.73
N THR A 35 3.73 11.79 3.55
CA THR A 35 2.77 12.61 4.31
C THR A 35 1.83 13.34 3.35
N ALA A 36 2.38 13.99 2.32
CA ALA A 36 1.62 14.71 1.33
C ALA A 36 0.71 13.78 0.49
N LEU A 37 1.14 12.54 0.20
CA LEU A 37 0.26 11.56 -0.44
C LEU A 37 -0.95 11.24 0.44
N CYS A 38 -0.73 11.00 1.74
CA CYS A 38 -1.80 10.70 2.67
C CYS A 38 -2.79 11.87 2.77
N GLU A 39 -2.29 13.11 2.87
CA GLU A 39 -3.10 14.32 2.90
C GLU A 39 -3.94 14.49 1.64
N ARG A 40 -3.34 14.35 0.45
CA ARG A 40 -4.08 14.42 -0.82
C ARG A 40 -5.21 13.40 -0.89
N VAL A 41 -4.97 12.18 -0.41
CA VAL A 41 -5.98 11.12 -0.38
C VAL A 41 -7.10 11.43 0.61
N GLU A 42 -6.77 11.94 1.80
CA GLU A 42 -7.73 12.33 2.82
C GLU A 42 -8.60 13.52 2.38
N ASP A 43 -8.00 14.52 1.72
CA ASP A 43 -8.69 15.73 1.23
C ASP A 43 -9.61 15.45 0.03
N ALA A 44 -9.27 14.46 -0.80
CA ALA A 44 -10.00 14.16 -2.02
C ALA A 44 -11.32 13.37 -1.80
N GLY A 45 -11.66 13.00 -0.56
CA GLY A 45 -12.90 12.29 -0.19
C GLY A 45 -12.83 10.76 -0.27
N GLU A 46 -13.98 10.09 -0.18
CA GLU A 46 -14.06 8.62 -0.06
C GLU A 46 -13.78 7.85 -1.38
N HIS A 47 -13.50 6.54 -1.25
CA HIS A 47 -13.42 5.56 -2.36
C HIS A 47 -12.24 5.72 -3.33
N ARG A 48 -11.02 5.84 -2.81
CA ARG A 48 -9.80 6.06 -3.62
C ARG A 48 -8.91 4.82 -3.73
N VAL A 49 -8.25 4.70 -4.89
CA VAL A 49 -7.07 3.84 -5.08
C VAL A 49 -5.85 4.73 -5.28
N ALA A 50 -4.89 4.63 -4.36
CA ALA A 50 -3.61 5.30 -4.42
C ALA A 50 -2.53 4.37 -4.97
N VAL A 51 -1.75 4.83 -5.93
CA VAL A 51 -0.64 4.09 -6.52
C VAL A 51 0.69 4.66 -6.02
N VAL A 52 1.55 3.80 -5.48
CA VAL A 52 2.92 4.14 -5.08
C VAL A 52 3.88 3.40 -6.00
N HIS A 53 4.54 4.15 -6.87
CA HIS A 53 5.50 3.61 -7.81
C HIS A 53 6.93 3.66 -7.23
N LEU A 54 7.57 2.51 -7.14
CA LEU A 54 8.88 2.28 -6.56
C LEU A 54 9.82 1.83 -7.68
N ALA A 55 10.62 2.74 -8.21
CA ALA A 55 11.54 2.43 -9.30
C ALA A 55 12.95 2.87 -8.93
N SER A 56 13.95 2.10 -9.37
CA SER A 56 15.32 2.58 -9.35
C SER A 56 15.77 2.93 -10.77
N SER A 57 16.23 4.17 -10.95
CA SER A 57 16.80 4.62 -12.23
C SER A 57 18.21 4.07 -12.49
N THR A 58 18.82 3.44 -11.49
CA THR A 58 20.15 2.84 -11.58
C THR A 58 20.11 1.39 -11.07
N PRO A 59 20.60 0.40 -11.84
CA PRO A 59 20.72 -0.95 -11.32
C PRO A 59 21.73 -0.92 -10.16
N SER A 60 21.26 -1.09 -8.93
CA SER A 60 22.13 -1.05 -7.76
C SER A 60 23.01 -2.30 -7.73
N THR A 61 24.17 -2.25 -8.38
CA THR A 61 25.20 -3.28 -8.24
C THR A 61 25.99 -3.12 -6.94
N ASP A 62 25.89 -1.94 -6.30
CA ASP A 62 26.59 -1.65 -5.07
C ASP A 62 25.64 -1.56 -3.87
N ARG A 63 26.13 -2.22 -2.83
CA ARG A 63 25.50 -2.51 -1.55
C ARG A 63 24.70 -1.32 -1.00
N ALA A 64 23.49 -1.62 -0.57
CA ALA A 64 22.56 -0.79 0.18
C ALA A 64 23.12 -0.26 1.53
N ASP A 65 24.27 0.41 1.57
CA ASP A 65 24.81 1.12 2.74
C ASP A 65 24.19 2.53 2.91
N SER A 66 23.03 2.79 2.29
CA SER A 66 22.32 4.08 2.34
C SER A 66 21.21 4.14 3.39
N TRP A 67 20.92 3.02 4.08
CA TRP A 67 19.89 2.97 5.10
C TRP A 67 20.48 2.87 6.50
N PRO A 68 19.98 3.62 7.51
CA PRO A 68 19.14 4.79 7.36
C PRO A 68 19.95 6.04 6.92
N GLY A 69 21.26 5.90 6.67
CA GLY A 69 22.18 7.02 6.42
C GLY A 69 22.67 7.65 7.73
N GLU A 70 23.27 8.85 7.65
CA GLU A 70 23.71 9.62 8.83
C GLU A 70 22.52 10.34 9.47
N VAL A 71 21.67 9.60 10.18
CA VAL A 71 20.43 10.13 10.77
C VAL A 71 20.26 9.72 12.22
N GLY A 72 19.53 10.54 12.99
CA GLY A 72 19.17 10.24 14.37
C GLY A 72 17.88 9.42 14.50
N VAL A 73 17.70 8.76 15.64
CA VAL A 73 16.50 7.95 15.96
C VAL A 73 15.18 8.72 15.82
N HIS A 74 15.21 10.04 16.01
CA HIS A 74 14.03 10.89 15.81
C HIS A 74 13.51 10.87 14.36
N LEU A 75 14.41 10.87 13.37
CA LEU A 75 14.01 10.79 11.96
C LEU A 75 13.45 9.41 11.64
N VAL A 76 14.07 8.35 12.16
CA VAL A 76 13.56 6.97 12.05
C VAL A 76 12.16 6.85 12.67
N ASN A 77 11.92 7.48 13.82
CA ASN A 77 10.58 7.51 14.42
C ASN A 77 9.56 8.29 13.58
N HIS A 78 9.95 9.40 12.97
CA HIS A 78 9.07 10.14 12.05
C HIS A 78 8.74 9.32 10.79
N TRP A 79 9.74 8.59 10.27
CA TRP A 79 9.55 7.65 9.19
C TRP A 79 8.50 6.58 9.52
N GLU A 80 8.65 5.90 10.67
CA GLU A 80 7.68 4.88 11.07
C GLU A 80 6.27 5.45 11.29
N ARG A 81 6.16 6.70 11.76
CA ARG A 81 4.86 7.38 11.86
C ARG A 81 4.24 7.66 10.49
N ALA A 82 5.05 8.07 9.51
CA ALA A 82 4.58 8.28 8.14
C ALA A 82 4.14 6.97 7.49
N LEU A 83 4.93 5.89 7.64
CA LEU A 83 4.53 4.56 7.16
C LEU A 83 3.29 4.04 7.86
N ARG A 84 3.16 4.22 9.18
CA ARG A 84 1.96 3.82 9.91
C ARG A 84 0.71 4.57 9.46
N ARG A 85 0.85 5.84 9.04
CA ARG A 85 -0.24 6.61 8.43
C ARG A 85 -0.63 6.01 7.08
N LEU A 86 0.35 5.71 6.22
CA LEU A 86 0.13 5.03 4.93
C LEU A 86 -0.59 3.67 5.10
N GLU A 87 -0.11 2.82 6.02
CA GLU A 87 -0.72 1.52 6.34
C GLU A 87 -2.18 1.62 6.78
N ARG A 88 -2.61 2.78 7.32
CA ARG A 88 -3.97 2.98 7.85
C ARG A 88 -4.78 3.95 7.01
N LEU A 89 -4.26 4.37 5.87
CA LEU A 89 -4.88 5.34 4.98
C LEU A 89 -6.26 4.86 4.53
N ASN A 90 -7.25 5.76 4.49
CA ASN A 90 -8.62 5.39 4.10
C ASN A 90 -8.80 5.27 2.57
N ALA A 91 -7.86 4.60 1.91
CA ALA A 91 -7.83 4.28 0.49
C ALA A 91 -7.19 2.91 0.29
N ILE A 92 -7.44 2.27 -0.84
CA ILE A 92 -6.66 1.09 -1.24
C ILE A 92 -5.32 1.56 -1.79
N THR A 93 -4.23 0.98 -1.30
CA THR A 93 -2.88 1.30 -1.73
C THR A 93 -2.31 0.18 -2.59
N ILE A 94 -1.87 0.53 -3.80
CA ILE A 94 -1.19 -0.38 -4.72
C ILE A 94 0.25 0.08 -4.87
N ALA A 95 1.21 -0.74 -4.43
CA ALA A 95 2.60 -0.54 -4.80
C ALA A 95 2.90 -1.19 -6.15
N VAL A 96 3.64 -0.48 -6.99
CA VAL A 96 4.17 -0.97 -8.26
C VAL A 96 5.68 -0.85 -8.18
N ALA A 97 6.42 -1.94 -8.31
CA ALA A 97 7.86 -1.96 -8.06
C ALA A 97 8.68 -2.57 -9.21
N GLU A 98 9.73 -1.89 -9.63
CA GLU A 98 10.66 -2.34 -10.67
C GLU A 98 12.13 -2.05 -10.32
N GLY A 99 13.04 -2.90 -10.82
CA GLY A 99 14.46 -2.83 -10.51
C GLY A 99 14.79 -3.12 -9.04
N SER A 100 15.76 -2.40 -8.46
CA SER A 100 16.18 -2.62 -7.07
C SER A 100 15.30 -1.85 -6.08
N CYS A 101 14.65 -2.56 -5.15
CA CYS A 101 13.81 -1.98 -4.10
C CYS A 101 14.37 -2.33 -2.71
N GLY A 102 15.10 -1.39 -2.11
CA GLY A 102 15.73 -1.55 -0.80
C GLY A 102 15.43 -0.40 0.16
N GLY A 103 16.00 -0.48 1.37
CA GLY A 103 15.94 0.60 2.37
C GLY A 103 14.51 1.07 2.66
N PRO A 104 14.21 2.38 2.54
CA PRO A 104 12.87 2.89 2.81
C PRO A 104 11.82 2.37 1.83
N ALA A 105 12.19 2.23 0.55
CA ALA A 105 11.25 1.81 -0.49
C ALA A 105 10.72 0.40 -0.22
N LEU A 106 11.54 -0.50 0.31
CA LEU A 106 11.08 -1.83 0.73
C LEU A 106 10.06 -1.75 1.89
N GLU A 107 10.25 -0.85 2.84
CA GLU A 107 9.27 -0.67 3.93
C GLU A 107 7.96 -0.04 3.42
N VAL A 108 8.04 0.88 2.44
CA VAL A 108 6.86 1.42 1.74
C VAL A 108 6.13 0.30 0.99
N LEU A 109 6.85 -0.54 0.24
CA LEU A 109 6.28 -1.67 -0.48
C LEU A 109 5.43 -2.53 0.45
N LEU A 110 5.98 -2.95 1.60
CA LEU A 110 5.28 -3.81 2.55
C LEU A 110 4.20 -3.08 3.37
N ALA A 111 4.17 -1.75 3.36
CA ALA A 111 3.11 -0.95 3.98
C ALA A 111 1.85 -0.81 3.10
N THR A 112 1.90 -1.22 1.83
CA THR A 112 0.76 -1.16 0.89
C THR A 112 -0.11 -2.42 0.89
N ASP A 113 -1.37 -2.27 0.49
CA ASP A 113 -2.36 -3.35 0.48
C ASP A 113 -2.08 -4.40 -0.62
N TYR A 114 -1.80 -3.95 -1.85
CA TYR A 114 -1.54 -4.81 -3.02
C TYR A 114 -0.22 -4.44 -3.70
N ARG A 115 0.57 -5.42 -4.11
CA ARG A 115 1.96 -5.23 -4.57
C ARG A 115 2.18 -5.90 -5.92
N ILE A 116 2.42 -5.09 -6.96
CA ILE A 116 2.72 -5.51 -8.33
C ILE A 116 4.22 -5.31 -8.57
N ALA A 117 4.87 -6.31 -9.15
CA ALA A 117 6.31 -6.32 -9.41
C ALA A 117 6.63 -6.50 -10.89
N ALA A 118 7.67 -5.84 -11.38
CA ALA A 118 8.32 -6.23 -12.63
C ALA A 118 9.09 -7.55 -12.44
N ASP A 119 9.39 -8.23 -13.55
CA ASP A 119 10.20 -9.45 -13.56
C ASP A 119 11.63 -9.22 -13.08
N ASP A 120 12.15 -8.01 -13.28
CA ASP A 120 13.49 -7.60 -12.88
C ASP A 120 13.60 -7.20 -11.40
N LEU A 121 12.49 -7.10 -10.66
CA LEU A 121 12.46 -6.64 -9.27
C LEU A 121 13.42 -7.44 -8.37
N ARG A 122 14.22 -6.72 -7.58
CA ARG A 122 15.07 -7.25 -6.52
C ARG A 122 14.78 -6.53 -5.21
N LEU A 123 14.26 -7.25 -4.21
CA LEU A 123 14.07 -6.71 -2.87
C LEU A 123 15.38 -6.81 -2.09
N LEU A 124 15.85 -5.70 -1.54
CA LEU A 124 17.13 -5.63 -0.82
C LEU A 124 16.89 -5.33 0.66
N GLN A 125 17.35 -6.22 1.53
CA GLN A 125 17.20 -6.00 2.97
C GLN A 125 17.99 -4.74 3.40
N PRO A 126 17.45 -3.95 4.35
CA PRO A 126 18.12 -2.79 4.89
C PRO A 126 19.49 -3.15 5.49
N TRP A 127 20.51 -2.42 5.07
CA TRP A 127 21.89 -2.69 5.46
C TRP A 127 22.55 -1.40 5.91
N HIS A 128 23.32 -1.47 6.99
CA HIS A 128 24.02 -0.32 7.55
C HIS A 128 25.31 -0.77 8.20
N SER A 129 26.42 -0.11 7.88
CA SER A 129 27.71 -0.28 8.58
C SER A 129 28.16 -1.74 8.66
N GLY A 130 27.96 -2.50 7.58
CA GLY A 130 28.41 -3.89 7.49
C GLY A 130 27.49 -4.94 8.14
N ALA A 131 26.28 -4.57 8.53
CA ALA A 131 25.28 -5.49 9.06
C ALA A 131 23.86 -5.19 8.56
N LEU A 132 22.95 -6.15 8.74
CA LEU A 132 21.51 -5.93 8.54
C LEU A 132 20.99 -4.94 9.59
N TRP A 133 20.26 -3.93 9.13
CA TRP A 133 19.70 -2.91 10.01
C TRP A 133 18.39 -3.41 10.66
N PRO A 134 18.22 -3.25 11.99
CA PRO A 134 17.03 -3.70 12.72
C PRO A 134 15.84 -2.74 12.53
N SER A 135 15.31 -2.67 11.30
CA SER A 135 14.13 -1.86 10.94
C SER A 135 12.81 -2.52 11.33
N MET A 136 11.72 -1.75 11.24
CA MET A 136 10.34 -2.25 11.34
C MET A 136 9.93 -3.15 10.16
N LEU A 137 10.77 -3.26 9.12
CA LEU A 137 10.67 -4.32 8.13
C LEU A 137 10.52 -5.70 8.77
N LEU A 138 11.27 -5.99 9.84
CA LEU A 138 11.20 -7.29 10.54
C LEU A 138 9.79 -7.55 11.10
N TYR A 139 9.16 -6.51 11.64
CA TYR A 139 7.78 -6.56 12.10
C TYR A 139 6.81 -6.83 10.94
N ARG A 140 6.96 -6.11 9.82
CA ARG A 140 6.11 -6.29 8.62
C ARG A 140 6.25 -7.70 8.03
N LEU A 141 7.48 -8.19 7.87
CA LEU A 141 7.77 -9.55 7.41
C LEU A 141 7.13 -10.61 8.32
N ALA A 142 7.26 -10.46 9.64
CA ALA A 142 6.70 -11.42 10.59
C ALA A 142 5.16 -11.44 10.54
N ASN A 143 4.51 -10.28 10.40
CA ASN A 143 3.06 -10.18 10.30
C ASN A 143 2.51 -10.72 8.97
N GLN A 144 3.22 -10.51 7.86
CA GLN A 144 2.78 -10.94 6.54
C GLN A 144 3.03 -12.44 6.30
N LEU A 145 4.22 -12.94 6.66
CA LEU A 145 4.65 -14.29 6.31
C LEU A 145 4.54 -15.30 7.46
N GLY A 146 4.38 -14.80 8.69
CA GLY A 146 4.64 -15.57 9.90
C GLY A 146 6.13 -15.76 10.16
N VAL A 147 6.51 -15.88 11.44
CA VAL A 147 7.91 -15.93 11.89
C VAL A 147 8.73 -17.02 11.19
N ALA A 148 8.15 -18.19 10.93
CA ALA A 148 8.87 -19.32 10.32
C ALA A 148 9.33 -19.02 8.88
N ARG A 149 8.46 -18.42 8.05
CA ARG A 149 8.78 -18.06 6.67
C ARG A 149 9.59 -16.77 6.60
N ALA A 150 9.35 -15.83 7.52
CA ALA A 150 10.10 -14.58 7.60
C ALA A 150 11.56 -14.80 8.02
N ARG A 151 11.84 -15.75 8.93
CA ARG A 151 13.17 -15.96 9.51
C ARG A 151 14.32 -16.04 8.49
N PRO A 152 14.28 -16.89 7.44
CA PRO A 152 15.39 -16.95 6.50
C PRO A 152 15.59 -15.64 5.73
N LEU A 153 14.49 -14.93 5.42
CA LEU A 153 14.55 -13.64 4.72
C LEU A 153 15.10 -12.54 5.63
N ALA A 154 14.64 -12.50 6.87
CA ALA A 154 15.00 -11.51 7.88
C ALA A 154 16.45 -11.67 8.41
N LEU A 155 16.95 -12.90 8.51
CA LEU A 155 18.25 -13.16 9.15
C LEU A 155 19.39 -13.43 8.17
N PHE A 156 19.09 -13.95 6.98
CA PHE A 156 20.12 -14.49 6.09
C PHE A 156 20.04 -13.98 4.64
N ALA A 157 18.86 -13.63 4.15
CA ALA A 157 18.72 -13.14 2.78
C ALA A 157 19.23 -11.70 2.69
N ARG A 158 20.11 -11.44 1.73
CA ARG A 158 20.48 -10.06 1.36
C ARG A 158 19.60 -9.51 0.25
N GLU A 159 19.11 -10.40 -0.61
CA GLU A 159 18.31 -10.08 -1.79
C GLU A 159 17.20 -11.13 -1.98
N VAL A 160 16.04 -10.69 -2.45
CA VAL A 160 14.91 -11.56 -2.84
C VAL A 160 14.45 -11.17 -4.26
N PRO A 161 14.64 -12.04 -5.27
CA PRO A 161 14.14 -11.80 -6.63
C PRO A 161 12.62 -11.83 -6.74
N ALA A 162 12.06 -11.15 -7.75
CA ALA A 162 10.62 -11.04 -8.04
C ALA A 162 9.85 -12.37 -7.90
N ALA A 163 10.28 -13.41 -8.63
CA ALA A 163 9.63 -14.73 -8.60
C ALA A 163 9.62 -15.36 -7.19
N LYS A 164 10.68 -15.14 -6.40
CA LYS A 164 10.72 -15.62 -5.02
C LYS A 164 9.79 -14.79 -4.14
N ALA A 165 9.78 -13.46 -4.31
CA ALA A 165 8.92 -12.56 -3.58
C ALA A 165 7.44 -12.89 -3.79
N GLU A 166 7.02 -13.21 -5.03
CA GLU A 166 5.67 -13.65 -5.36
C GLU A 166 5.37 -15.00 -4.70
N GLN A 167 6.25 -15.98 -4.85
CA GLN A 167 6.08 -17.32 -4.27
C GLN A 167 5.87 -17.27 -2.74
N VAL A 168 6.54 -16.35 -2.05
CA VAL A 168 6.40 -16.23 -0.58
C VAL A 168 5.28 -15.29 -0.14
N GLY A 169 4.72 -14.47 -1.04
CA GLY A 169 3.68 -13.50 -0.72
C GLY A 169 4.17 -12.11 -0.29
N LEU A 170 5.43 -11.76 -0.62
CA LEU A 170 5.93 -10.38 -0.45
C LEU A 170 5.46 -9.46 -1.57
N VAL A 171 5.16 -9.99 -2.74
CA VAL A 171 4.41 -9.33 -3.81
C VAL A 171 3.24 -10.21 -4.20
N ASP A 172 2.16 -9.60 -4.67
CA ASP A 172 0.90 -10.30 -4.99
C ASP A 172 0.83 -10.71 -6.47
N GLU A 173 1.58 -10.01 -7.34
CA GLU A 173 1.61 -10.26 -8.77
C GLU A 173 2.96 -9.84 -9.38
N VAL A 174 3.54 -10.68 -10.25
CA VAL A 174 4.63 -10.29 -11.16
C VAL A 174 4.06 -10.10 -12.57
N ALA A 175 4.26 -8.92 -13.15
CA ALA A 175 3.68 -8.54 -14.43
C ALA A 175 4.74 -8.01 -15.41
N GLY A 176 4.63 -8.42 -16.68
CA GLY A 176 5.46 -7.90 -17.77
C GLY A 176 5.02 -6.53 -18.30
N ASP A 177 3.76 -6.15 -18.09
CA ASP A 177 3.23 -4.81 -18.35
C ASP A 177 2.62 -4.26 -17.06
N LEU A 178 3.41 -3.47 -16.33
CA LEU A 178 3.02 -2.87 -15.06
C LEU A 178 1.84 -1.90 -15.20
N VAL A 179 1.75 -1.18 -16.30
CA VAL A 179 0.67 -0.19 -16.52
C VAL A 179 -0.64 -0.92 -16.72
N ALA A 180 -0.67 -1.92 -17.60
CA ALA A 180 -1.87 -2.71 -17.88
C ALA A 180 -2.36 -3.44 -16.61
N SER A 181 -1.45 -4.09 -15.88
CA SER A 181 -1.78 -4.76 -14.62
C SER A 181 -2.31 -3.78 -13.57
N THR A 182 -1.63 -2.64 -13.39
CA THR A 182 -2.08 -1.61 -12.43
C THR A 182 -3.47 -1.09 -12.79
N GLN A 183 -3.73 -0.79 -14.07
CA GLN A 183 -5.04 -0.34 -14.54
C GLN A 183 -6.14 -1.38 -14.24
N GLU A 184 -5.87 -2.65 -14.49
CA GLU A 184 -6.79 -3.74 -14.17
C GLU A 184 -7.08 -3.82 -12.67
N ARG A 185 -6.04 -3.73 -11.82
CA ARG A 185 -6.18 -3.81 -10.36
C ARG A 185 -6.86 -2.59 -9.78
N VAL A 186 -6.57 -1.38 -10.27
CA VAL A 186 -7.31 -0.16 -9.90
C VAL A 186 -8.79 -0.33 -10.21
N ALA A 187 -9.13 -0.78 -11.42
CA ALA A 187 -10.52 -0.99 -11.83
C ALA A 187 -11.23 -2.04 -10.95
N ALA A 188 -10.57 -3.17 -10.68
CA ALA A 188 -11.13 -4.26 -9.88
C ALA A 188 -11.31 -3.89 -8.40
N LEU A 189 -10.39 -3.12 -7.84
CA LEU A 189 -10.38 -2.80 -6.40
C LEU A 189 -11.19 -1.55 -6.06
N ARG A 190 -11.53 -0.70 -7.04
CA ARG A 190 -12.29 0.54 -6.82
C ARG A 190 -13.58 0.32 -6.02
N GLY A 191 -14.30 -0.77 -6.27
CA GLY A 191 -15.54 -1.12 -5.55
C GLY A 191 -15.34 -1.58 -4.10
N ALA A 192 -14.12 -1.99 -3.74
CA ALA A 192 -13.76 -2.37 -2.37
C ALA A 192 -13.31 -1.17 -1.53
N ALA A 193 -12.99 -0.04 -2.16
CA ALA A 193 -12.70 1.21 -1.45
C ALA A 193 -13.99 1.74 -0.80
N GLY A 194 -13.89 2.37 0.38
CA GLY A 194 -15.05 2.97 1.06
C GLY A 194 -14.99 2.91 2.59
N PRO A 195 -16.06 3.35 3.28
CA PRO A 195 -16.08 3.53 4.75
C PRO A 195 -15.75 2.26 5.55
N GLU A 196 -16.10 1.09 5.03
CA GLU A 196 -15.84 -0.19 5.71
C GLU A 196 -14.39 -0.67 5.56
N LEU A 197 -13.62 -0.11 4.62
CA LEU A 197 -12.22 -0.48 4.38
C LEU A 197 -11.37 -0.22 5.62
N ALA A 198 -11.45 0.99 6.19
CA ALA A 198 -10.69 1.36 7.38
C ALA A 198 -11.00 0.44 8.58
N ILE A 199 -12.26 0.04 8.75
CA ILE A 199 -12.68 -0.87 9.82
C ILE A 199 -12.08 -2.27 9.59
N ARG A 200 -12.26 -2.83 8.39
CA ARG A 200 -11.71 -4.15 8.03
C ARG A 200 -10.19 -4.20 8.16
N ARG A 201 -9.51 -3.15 7.68
CA ARG A 201 -8.05 -3.04 7.78
C ARG A 201 -7.60 -2.96 9.24
N ARG A 202 -8.27 -2.17 10.07
CA ARG A 202 -7.95 -2.10 11.49
C ARG A 202 -8.10 -3.46 12.17
N LEU A 203 -9.20 -4.17 11.95
CA LEU A 203 -9.41 -5.51 12.51
C LEU A 203 -8.30 -6.48 12.06
N LEU A 204 -7.92 -6.46 10.79
CA LEU A 204 -6.84 -7.28 10.25
C LEU A 204 -5.48 -6.97 10.90
N LEU A 205 -5.09 -5.69 10.93
CA LEU A 205 -3.78 -5.26 11.43
C LEU A 205 -3.65 -5.44 12.95
N ASP A 206 -4.75 -5.33 13.70
CA ASP A 206 -4.73 -5.49 15.15
C ASP A 206 -4.73 -6.99 15.55
N ALA A 207 -5.23 -7.90 14.69
CA ALA A 207 -5.40 -9.33 14.99
C ALA A 207 -4.11 -10.09 15.35
N THR A 208 -2.95 -9.61 14.92
CA THR A 208 -1.67 -10.27 15.23
C THR A 208 -1.13 -9.92 16.61
N ALA A 209 -1.71 -8.91 17.26
CA ALA A 209 -1.26 -8.38 18.55
C ALA A 209 -2.34 -8.43 19.64
N THR A 210 -3.57 -8.83 19.31
CA THR A 210 -4.69 -8.89 20.26
C THR A 210 -5.11 -10.32 20.58
N THR A 211 -5.69 -10.51 21.76
CA THR A 211 -6.31 -11.79 22.10
C THR A 211 -7.64 -11.93 21.35
N PHE A 212 -8.14 -13.16 21.24
CA PHE A 212 -9.46 -13.41 20.64
C PHE A 212 -10.56 -12.60 21.35
N GLU A 213 -10.55 -12.55 22.68
CA GLU A 213 -11.55 -11.83 23.48
C GLU A 213 -11.51 -10.32 23.21
N ASP A 214 -10.31 -9.72 23.10
CA ASP A 214 -10.16 -8.30 22.77
C ASP A 214 -10.62 -8.01 21.33
N ALA A 215 -10.33 -8.92 20.39
CA ALA A 215 -10.73 -8.78 18.99
C ALA A 215 -12.25 -8.91 18.80
N LEU A 216 -12.92 -9.76 19.59
CA LEU A 216 -14.35 -10.04 19.47
C LEU A 216 -15.21 -8.77 19.67
N GLY A 217 -14.88 -7.93 20.65
CA GLY A 217 -15.61 -6.69 20.90
C GLY A 217 -15.55 -5.70 19.73
N ALA A 218 -14.36 -5.51 19.16
CA ALA A 218 -14.16 -4.66 17.98
C ALA A 218 -14.89 -5.23 16.75
N HIS A 219 -14.86 -6.55 16.57
CA HIS A 219 -15.58 -7.26 15.52
C HIS A 219 -17.10 -7.07 15.64
N LEU A 220 -17.71 -7.35 16.80
CA LEU A 220 -19.15 -7.22 17.01
C LEU A 220 -19.62 -5.77 16.81
N SER A 221 -18.83 -4.79 17.25
CA SER A 221 -19.10 -3.37 17.02
C SER A 221 -19.08 -3.00 15.53
N ALA A 222 -18.20 -3.62 14.74
CA ALA A 222 -18.20 -3.45 13.29
C ALA A 222 -19.44 -4.09 12.66
N CYS A 223 -19.78 -5.31 13.03
CA CYS A 223 -20.97 -6.03 12.55
C CYS A 223 -22.26 -5.26 12.83
N ASP A 224 -22.45 -4.73 14.04
CA ASP A 224 -23.63 -3.96 14.40
C ASP A 224 -23.81 -2.72 13.51
N ARG A 225 -22.73 -1.95 13.30
CA ARG A 225 -22.74 -0.81 12.37
C ARG A 225 -23.13 -1.21 10.95
N SER A 226 -22.55 -2.27 10.40
CA SER A 226 -22.87 -2.73 9.05
C SER A 226 -24.32 -3.24 8.94
N LEU A 227 -24.83 -3.93 9.97
CA LEU A 227 -26.21 -4.42 10.02
C LEU A 227 -27.23 -3.27 10.11
N ILE A 228 -26.94 -2.21 10.86
CA ILE A 228 -27.78 -1.01 10.93
C ILE A 228 -27.88 -0.35 9.55
N LYS A 229 -26.74 -0.14 8.87
CA LYS A 229 -26.71 0.43 7.52
C LYS A 229 -27.52 -0.41 6.52
N ALA A 230 -27.38 -1.74 6.59
CA ALA A 230 -28.12 -2.65 5.70
C ALA A 230 -29.64 -2.54 5.91
N ARG A 231 -30.13 -2.41 7.15
CA ARG A 231 -31.56 -2.24 7.43
C ARG A 231 -32.10 -0.91 6.92
N GLN A 232 -31.31 0.16 7.05
CA GLN A 232 -31.66 1.49 6.54
C GLN A 232 -31.79 1.51 5.01
N ALA A 233 -30.84 0.89 4.31
CA ALA A 233 -30.87 0.77 2.85
C ALA A 233 -32.09 0.00 2.31
N VAL A 234 -32.62 -0.96 3.07
CA VAL A 234 -33.86 -1.69 2.72
C VAL A 234 -35.11 -0.85 2.98
N SER A 235 -35.03 0.15 3.87
CA SER A 235 -36.16 0.98 4.29
C SER A 235 -36.32 2.26 3.45
N ASP A 236 -35.28 2.67 2.72
CA ASP A 236 -35.34 3.79 1.78
C ASP A 236 -36.07 3.37 0.50
N PRO A 237 -37.21 4.00 0.13
CA PRO A 237 -37.91 3.69 -1.09
C PRO A 237 -37.04 4.07 -2.30
N VAL A 238 -36.77 3.09 -3.18
CA VAL A 238 -36.17 3.35 -4.50
C VAL A 238 -37.02 4.41 -5.20
N PRO A 239 -36.45 5.54 -5.66
CA PRO A 239 -37.21 6.53 -6.41
C PRO A 239 -37.74 5.88 -7.69
N MET A 240 -39.04 5.61 -7.69
CA MET A 240 -39.76 5.15 -8.86
C MET A 240 -39.81 6.32 -9.84
N VAL A 241 -38.93 6.33 -10.83
CA VAL A 241 -39.01 7.25 -11.97
C VAL A 241 -40.23 6.85 -12.80
N LEU A 242 -41.40 7.36 -12.43
CA LEU A 242 -42.59 7.29 -13.27
C LEU A 242 -42.47 8.36 -14.37
N GLY A 243 -42.23 7.88 -15.58
CA GLY A 243 -42.82 8.42 -16.82
C GLY A 243 -42.61 9.90 -17.11
N GLY A 244 -41.70 10.19 -18.03
CA GLY A 244 -41.80 11.41 -18.83
C GLY A 244 -43.13 11.44 -19.59
N SER A 245 -43.87 12.54 -19.42
CA SER A 245 -44.67 13.27 -20.43
C SER A 245 -45.85 13.97 -19.75
N VAL A 246 -45.72 15.27 -19.52
CA VAL A 246 -46.87 16.14 -19.21
C VAL A 246 -47.45 16.57 -20.55
N HIS A 247 -48.60 16.00 -20.94
CA HIS A 247 -49.44 16.55 -22.00
C HIS A 247 -50.58 17.34 -21.38
N THR A 248 -50.59 18.64 -21.63
CA THR A 248 -51.76 19.51 -21.43
C THR A 248 -52.76 19.21 -22.55
N VAL A 249 -53.98 18.84 -22.19
CA VAL A 249 -55.13 18.93 -23.12
C VAL A 249 -56.22 19.72 -22.42
N ALA A 250 -56.48 20.91 -22.94
CA ALA A 250 -57.70 21.65 -22.72
C ALA A 250 -58.79 21.08 -23.63
N GLY A 251 -59.99 20.88 -23.08
CA GLY A 251 -61.19 20.43 -23.76
C GLY A 251 -62.33 20.26 -22.79
#